data_AF-A0A2N2DXF6-F1
#
_entry.id   AF-A0A2N2DXF6-F1
#
_cell.length_a   1.000
_cell.length_b   1.000
_cell.length_c   1.000
_cell.angle_alpha   90.00
_cell.angle_beta   90.00
_cell.angle_gamma   90.00
#
_symmetry.space_group_name_H-M   'P 1'
#
loop_
_entity.id
_entity.type
_entity.pdbx_description
1 polymer ?
#
loop_
_entity_poly.entity_id
_entity_poly.type
_entity_poly.pdbx_seq_one_letter_code
_entity_poly.pdbx_strand_id
1 'polypeptide(L)'
;MSTLFVILSLLSLVGLVVGLIKPEKVKLKSRKKVFYYFGGAFLGLIILTGITAPPVSPEELQARETARQEKAKQAQEAKAAKEAAEQKNTPVQTAAAETPKIPEQTPEQLLEAGYKSEVKNIGGTNFSYMKMELQNADSDRPAGSKMVTISVKVNSFLSKNSLMRNTGELTSNLFKKSLESSLPITDYIVWYYADVKDIYGNNTEDIALSFASTKDTIQKINWGGFDKTSMCDFLRSQPTDNFDNVCVQKINIE
;
A
#
# COMPACT_ATOMS: atom_id res chain seq x y z
N MET A 1 -10.06 12.97 36.73
CA MET A 1 -9.30 14.06 36.07
C MET A 1 -9.33 13.93 34.55
N SER A 2 -9.15 12.72 34.00
CA SER A 2 -9.26 12.43 32.55
C SER A 2 -10.55 12.95 31.89
N THR A 3 -11.72 12.76 32.53
CA THR A 3 -13.01 13.21 31.98
C THR A 3 -13.08 14.72 31.73
N LEU A 4 -12.44 15.53 32.60
CA LEU A 4 -12.40 16.98 32.45
C LEU A 4 -11.60 17.37 31.20
N PHE A 5 -10.43 16.77 30.98
CA PHE A 5 -9.59 17.04 29.82
C PHE A 5 -10.27 16.62 28.51
N VAL A 6 -11.00 15.50 28.52
CA VAL A 6 -11.79 15.06 27.36
C VAL A 6 -12.91 16.07 27.04
N ILE A 7 -13.65 16.54 28.04
CA ILE A 7 -14.70 17.56 27.85
C ILE A 7 -14.11 18.87 27.32
N LEU A 8 -12.99 19.33 27.90
CA LEU A 8 -12.30 20.54 27.43
C LEU A 8 -11.76 20.38 26.00
N SER A 9 -11.25 19.20 25.65
CA SER A 9 -10.79 18.88 24.30
C SER A 9 -11.93 18.92 23.29
N LEU A 10 -13.10 18.36 23.63
CA LEU A 10 -14.32 18.45 22.83
C LEU A 10 -14.81 19.90 22.65
N LEU A 11 -14.81 20.71 23.72
CA LEU A 11 -15.18 22.13 23.64
C LEU A 11 -14.20 22.92 22.76
N SER A 12 -12.91 22.63 22.88
CA SER A 12 -11.85 23.19 22.03
C SER A 12 -12.06 22.81 20.56
N LEU A 13 -12.44 21.58 20.26
CA LEU A 13 -12.75 21.11 18.90
C LEU A 13 -13.97 21.82 18.31
N VAL A 14 -15.05 21.96 19.08
CA VAL A 14 -16.23 22.72 18.65
C VAL A 14 -15.87 24.19 18.38
N GLY A 15 -15.09 24.81 19.27
CA GLY A 15 -14.58 26.17 19.09
C GLY A 15 -13.70 26.30 17.84
N LEU A 16 -12.87 25.31 17.54
CA LEU A 16 -12.06 25.23 16.33
C LEU A 16 -12.93 25.19 15.07
N VAL A 17 -13.92 24.29 15.01
CA VAL A 17 -14.83 24.16 13.86
C VAL A 17 -15.64 25.44 13.64
N VAL A 18 -16.28 25.97 14.69
CA VAL A 18 -17.06 27.22 14.62
C VAL A 18 -16.19 28.40 14.20
N GLY A 19 -14.99 28.52 14.77
CA GLY A 19 -14.07 29.62 14.48
C GLY A 19 -13.44 29.55 13.09
N LEU A 20 -13.23 28.34 12.54
CA LEU A 20 -12.74 28.19 11.16
C LEU A 20 -13.79 28.62 10.13
N ILE A 21 -15.08 28.32 10.39
CA ILE A 21 -16.20 28.72 9.52
C ILE A 21 -16.49 30.21 9.67
N LYS A 22 -16.64 30.71 10.92
CA LYS A 22 -16.94 32.12 11.22
C LYS A 22 -16.06 32.65 12.36
N PRO A 23 -14.86 33.20 12.07
CA PRO A 23 -13.91 33.63 13.10
C PRO A 23 -14.44 34.80 13.96
N GLU A 24 -15.38 35.59 13.41
CA GLU A 24 -16.05 36.68 14.13
C GLU A 24 -16.88 36.20 15.33
N LYS A 25 -17.46 34.98 15.27
CA LYS A 25 -18.25 34.42 16.38
C LYS A 25 -17.40 34.09 17.59
N VAL A 26 -16.11 33.81 17.39
CA VAL A 26 -15.13 33.55 18.46
C VAL A 26 -14.24 34.77 18.74
N LYS A 27 -14.63 35.96 18.27
CA LYS A 27 -13.92 37.24 18.46
C LYS A 27 -12.45 37.23 18.00
N LEU A 28 -12.10 36.41 17.01
CA LEU A 28 -10.75 36.37 16.43
C LEU A 28 -10.77 36.95 15.01
N LYS A 29 -9.77 37.77 14.68
CA LYS A 29 -9.71 38.50 13.39
C LYS A 29 -9.35 37.64 12.17
N SER A 30 -8.82 36.43 12.37
CA SER A 30 -8.38 35.58 11.25
C SER A 30 -8.51 34.10 11.58
N ARG A 31 -8.82 33.29 10.56
CA ARG A 31 -8.88 31.82 10.66
C ARG A 31 -7.55 31.21 11.12
N LYS A 32 -6.42 31.79 10.70
CA LYS A 32 -5.08 31.38 11.14
C LYS A 32 -4.93 31.49 12.65
N LYS A 33 -5.37 32.61 13.24
CA LYS A 33 -5.36 32.79 14.71
C LYS A 33 -6.26 31.76 15.39
N VAL A 34 -7.46 31.51 14.88
CA VAL A 34 -8.34 30.46 15.41
C VAL A 34 -7.62 29.11 15.46
N PHE A 35 -6.97 28.73 14.35
CA PHE A 35 -6.21 27.48 14.28
C PHE A 35 -5.09 27.42 15.32
N TYR A 36 -4.30 28.48 15.48
CA TYR A 36 -3.24 28.52 16.50
C TYR A 36 -3.78 28.43 17.93
N TYR A 37 -4.84 29.18 18.27
CA TYR A 37 -5.39 29.18 19.63
C TYR A 37 -6.16 27.90 19.95
N PHE A 38 -7.20 27.59 19.16
CA PHE A 38 -8.06 26.44 19.42
C PHE A 38 -7.40 25.12 19.04
N GLY A 39 -6.63 25.08 17.94
CA GLY A 39 -5.88 23.89 17.54
C GLY A 39 -4.69 23.62 18.46
N GLY A 40 -3.98 24.67 18.91
CA GLY A 40 -2.94 24.55 19.93
C GLY A 40 -3.49 24.04 21.26
N ALA A 41 -4.61 24.60 21.73
CA ALA A 41 -5.29 24.12 22.94
C ALA A 41 -5.78 22.67 22.79
N PHE A 42 -6.36 22.31 21.64
CA PHE A 42 -6.81 20.94 21.34
C PHE A 42 -5.65 19.94 21.46
N LEU A 43 -4.55 20.24 20.77
CA LEU A 43 -3.37 19.37 20.74
C LEU A 43 -2.75 19.24 22.13
N GLY A 44 -2.64 20.33 22.88
CA GLY A 44 -2.16 20.33 24.26
C GLY A 44 -3.02 19.46 25.18
N LEU A 45 -4.35 19.53 25.06
CA LEU A 45 -5.28 18.73 25.86
C LEU A 45 -5.25 17.24 25.49
N ILE A 46 -5.04 16.89 24.21
CA ILE A 46 -4.84 15.50 23.77
C ILE A 46 -3.58 14.91 24.43
N ILE A 47 -2.46 15.65 24.42
CA ILE A 47 -1.21 15.22 25.04
C ILE A 47 -1.36 15.07 26.55
N LEU A 48 -1.99 16.05 27.22
CA LEU A 48 -2.29 15.98 28.65
C LEU A 48 -3.18 14.78 29.01
N THR A 49 -4.14 14.44 28.15
CA THR A 49 -4.99 13.25 28.34
C THR A 49 -4.16 11.97 28.24
N GLY A 50 -3.22 11.90 27.31
CA GLY A 50 -2.31 10.75 27.16
C GLY A 50 -1.42 10.52 28.38
N ILE A 51 -0.82 11.58 28.92
CA ILE A 51 0.08 11.45 30.10
C ILE A 51 -0.68 11.23 31.42
N THR A 52 -1.94 11.63 31.49
CA THR A 52 -2.78 11.45 32.69
C THR A 52 -3.66 10.19 32.62
N ALA A 53 -3.59 9.45 31.51
CA ALA A 53 -4.26 8.16 31.40
C ALA A 53 -3.64 7.20 32.45
N PRO A 54 -4.47 6.46 33.21
CA PRO A 54 -3.94 5.44 34.09
C PRO A 54 -3.15 4.42 33.25
N PRO A 55 -2.04 3.89 33.77
CA PRO A 55 -1.32 2.82 33.09
C PRO A 55 -2.28 1.64 32.91
N VAL A 56 -2.35 1.12 31.69
CA VAL A 56 -3.14 -0.09 31.40
C VAL A 56 -2.52 -1.22 32.20
N SER A 57 -3.34 -1.94 32.97
CA SER A 57 -2.81 -3.05 33.77
C SER A 57 -2.31 -4.17 32.85
N PRO A 58 -1.30 -4.96 33.27
CA PRO A 58 -0.86 -6.13 32.50
C PRO A 58 -2.02 -7.10 32.19
N GLU A 59 -2.99 -7.21 33.09
CA GLU A 59 -4.20 -8.03 32.92
C GLU A 59 -5.11 -7.49 31.81
N GLU A 60 -5.32 -6.16 31.75
CA GLU A 60 -6.10 -5.53 30.68
C GLU A 60 -5.39 -5.60 29.32
N LEU A 61 -4.06 -5.54 29.30
CA LEU A 61 -3.26 -5.73 28.09
C LEU A 61 -3.40 -7.16 27.56
N GLN A 62 -3.27 -8.17 28.44
CA GLN A 62 -3.45 -9.58 28.07
C GLN A 62 -4.88 -9.85 27.61
N ALA A 63 -5.89 -9.29 28.27
CA ALA A 63 -7.29 -9.42 27.84
C ALA A 63 -7.55 -8.78 26.47
N ARG A 64 -6.89 -7.66 26.15
CA ARG A 64 -6.97 -7.05 24.81
C ARG A 64 -6.25 -7.88 23.75
N GLU A 65 -5.11 -8.48 24.08
CA GLU A 65 -4.37 -9.35 23.16
C GLU A 65 -5.14 -10.64 22.87
N THR A 66 -5.71 -11.30 23.87
CA THR A 66 -6.55 -12.49 23.67
C THR A 66 -7.78 -12.16 22.85
N ALA A 67 -8.49 -11.07 23.15
CA ALA A 67 -9.63 -10.61 22.35
C ALA A 67 -9.25 -10.29 20.89
N ARG A 68 -8.04 -9.76 20.65
CA ARG A 68 -7.54 -9.47 19.30
C ARG A 68 -7.15 -10.75 18.55
N GLN A 69 -6.54 -11.71 19.24
CA GLN A 69 -6.22 -13.03 18.69
C GLN A 69 -7.48 -13.83 18.36
N GLU A 70 -8.50 -13.78 19.22
CA GLU A 70 -9.76 -14.47 18.99
C GLU A 70 -10.52 -13.89 17.79
N LYS A 71 -10.58 -12.55 17.67
CA LYS A 71 -11.12 -11.90 16.46
C LYS A 71 -10.34 -12.24 15.19
N ALA A 72 -9.01 -12.36 15.28
CA ALA A 72 -8.18 -12.75 14.14
C ALA A 72 -8.42 -14.21 13.71
N LYS A 73 -8.57 -15.13 14.68
CA LYS A 73 -8.92 -16.54 14.41
C LYS A 73 -10.30 -16.66 13.77
N GLN A 74 -11.32 -15.99 14.33
CA GLN A 74 -12.67 -15.99 13.74
C GLN A 74 -12.69 -15.43 12.32
N ALA A 75 -11.89 -14.38 12.03
CA ALA A 75 -11.78 -13.83 10.69
C ALA A 75 -11.07 -14.77 9.70
N GLN A 76 -10.10 -15.58 10.17
CA GLN A 76 -9.43 -16.60 9.35
C GLN A 76 -10.34 -17.81 9.08
N GLU A 77 -11.05 -18.30 10.10
CA GLU A 77 -12.00 -19.40 9.96
C GLU A 77 -13.17 -19.03 9.01
N ALA A 78 -13.67 -17.79 9.10
CA ALA A 78 -14.69 -17.29 8.18
C ALA A 78 -14.20 -17.18 6.72
N LYS A 79 -12.90 -16.95 6.50
CA LYS A 79 -12.31 -16.95 5.14
C LYS A 79 -12.12 -18.37 4.62
N ALA A 80 -11.58 -19.28 5.44
CA ALA A 80 -11.40 -20.68 5.06
C ALA A 80 -12.76 -21.39 4.76
N ALA A 81 -13.81 -21.07 5.52
CA ALA A 81 -15.15 -21.60 5.26
C ALA A 81 -15.76 -21.10 3.94
N LYS A 82 -15.42 -19.88 3.50
CA LYS A 82 -15.86 -19.34 2.19
C LYS A 82 -15.10 -19.97 1.03
N GLU A 83 -13.79 -20.17 1.17
CA GLU A 83 -12.97 -20.80 0.12
C GLU A 83 -13.30 -22.29 -0.07
N ALA A 84 -13.70 -23.00 1.00
CA ALA A 84 -14.15 -24.39 0.91
C ALA A 84 -15.55 -24.55 0.28
N ALA A 85 -16.39 -23.52 0.29
CA ALA A 85 -17.72 -23.55 -0.31
C ALA A 85 -17.71 -23.32 -1.84
N GLU A 86 -16.63 -22.74 -2.38
CA GLU A 86 -16.54 -22.35 -3.79
C GLU A 86 -15.97 -23.45 -4.72
N GLN A 87 -15.48 -24.58 -4.17
CA GLN A 87 -14.88 -25.67 -4.96
C GLN A 87 -15.81 -26.85 -5.29
N LYS A 88 -17.12 -26.81 -4.98
CA LYS A 88 -18.00 -27.98 -5.11
C LYS A 88 -19.19 -27.86 -6.08
N ASN A 89 -19.19 -26.92 -7.01
CA ASN A 89 -20.19 -26.89 -8.08
C ASN A 89 -19.60 -26.46 -9.43
N THR A 90 -19.24 -27.44 -10.26
CA THR A 90 -19.26 -27.25 -11.72
C THR A 90 -19.72 -28.56 -12.37
N PRO A 91 -21.00 -28.66 -12.77
CA PRO A 91 -21.44 -29.66 -13.73
C PRO A 91 -21.14 -29.15 -15.15
N VAL A 92 -20.47 -29.99 -15.93
CA VAL A 92 -20.37 -29.91 -17.38
C VAL A 92 -21.74 -30.18 -17.99
N GLN A 93 -22.27 -29.26 -18.79
CA GLN A 93 -23.27 -29.60 -19.80
C GLN A 93 -23.24 -28.70 -21.03
N THR A 94 -23.08 -29.37 -22.16
CA THR A 94 -23.15 -28.93 -23.54
C THR A 94 -24.58 -28.51 -23.92
N ALA A 95 -24.76 -27.27 -24.37
CA ALA A 95 -25.87 -26.87 -25.23
C ALA A 95 -25.45 -25.61 -26.02
N ALA A 96 -25.49 -25.73 -27.35
CA ALA A 96 -25.21 -24.65 -28.28
C ALA A 96 -26.29 -23.56 -28.16
N ALA A 97 -25.89 -22.41 -27.63
CA ALA A 97 -26.58 -21.14 -27.80
C ALA A 97 -25.51 -20.11 -28.17
N GLU A 98 -25.72 -19.40 -29.27
CA GLU A 98 -24.83 -18.35 -29.79
C GLU A 98 -24.69 -17.25 -28.72
N THR A 99 -23.69 -17.43 -27.87
CA THR A 99 -23.28 -16.46 -26.87
C THR A 99 -22.40 -15.46 -27.61
N PRO A 100 -22.63 -14.15 -27.48
CA PRO A 100 -21.76 -13.15 -28.11
C PRO A 100 -20.33 -13.43 -27.67
N LYS A 101 -19.44 -13.64 -28.65
CA LYS A 101 -17.99 -13.85 -28.44
C LYS A 101 -17.45 -12.68 -27.62
N ILE A 102 -17.39 -12.85 -26.30
CA ILE A 102 -16.55 -12.03 -25.45
C ILE A 102 -15.13 -12.35 -25.91
N PRO A 103 -14.34 -11.36 -26.35
CA PRO A 103 -12.97 -11.61 -26.78
C PRO A 103 -12.21 -12.26 -25.61
N GLU A 104 -11.73 -13.48 -25.84
CA GLU A 104 -10.91 -14.23 -24.90
C GLU A 104 -9.64 -13.42 -24.65
N GLN A 105 -9.45 -12.96 -23.41
CA GLN A 105 -8.31 -12.14 -23.05
C GLN A 105 -7.04 -12.99 -23.07
N THR A 106 -5.96 -12.47 -23.66
CA THR A 106 -4.68 -13.18 -23.65
C THR A 106 -4.09 -13.23 -22.22
N PRO A 107 -3.19 -14.18 -21.90
CA PRO A 107 -2.53 -14.23 -20.59
C PRO A 107 -1.86 -12.91 -20.18
N GLU A 108 -1.31 -12.17 -21.15
CA GLU A 108 -0.72 -10.84 -20.96
C GLU A 108 -1.78 -9.82 -20.57
N GLN A 109 -2.94 -9.82 -21.24
CA GLN A 109 -4.04 -8.90 -20.93
C GLN A 109 -4.64 -9.19 -19.54
N LEU A 110 -4.75 -10.47 -19.16
CA LEU A 110 -5.19 -10.88 -17.83
C LEU A 110 -4.20 -10.43 -16.75
N LEU A 111 -2.90 -10.58 -17.01
CA LEU A 111 -1.86 -10.13 -16.08
C LEU A 111 -1.86 -8.61 -15.92
N GLU A 112 -1.90 -7.88 -17.02
CA GLU A 112 -1.99 -6.41 -17.01
C GLU A 112 -3.25 -5.91 -16.30
N ALA A 113 -4.40 -6.55 -16.53
CA ALA A 113 -5.63 -6.24 -15.80
C ALA A 113 -5.48 -6.48 -14.29
N GLY A 114 -4.78 -7.55 -13.90
CA GLY A 114 -4.38 -7.82 -12.54
C GLY A 114 -3.56 -6.68 -11.92
N TYR A 115 -2.51 -6.22 -12.61
CA TYR A 115 -1.70 -5.10 -12.14
C TYR A 115 -2.49 -3.79 -12.02
N LYS A 116 -3.33 -3.47 -13.01
CA LYS A 116 -4.22 -2.29 -12.95
C LYS A 116 -5.12 -2.34 -11.72
N SER A 117 -5.67 -3.52 -11.40
CA SER A 117 -6.50 -3.73 -10.21
C SER A 117 -5.70 -3.51 -8.93
N GLU A 118 -4.51 -4.11 -8.79
CA GLU A 118 -3.67 -3.96 -7.59
C GLU A 118 -3.24 -2.50 -7.35
N VAL A 119 -2.79 -1.81 -8.41
CA VAL A 119 -2.41 -0.39 -8.32
C VAL A 119 -3.60 0.46 -7.88
N LYS A 120 -4.80 0.19 -8.39
CA LYS A 120 -6.02 0.90 -8.00
C LYS A 120 -6.42 0.61 -6.55
N ASN A 121 -6.37 -0.66 -6.12
CA ASN A 121 -6.86 -1.09 -4.81
C ASN A 121 -5.97 -0.60 -3.67
N ILE A 122 -4.65 -0.72 -3.82
CA ILE A 122 -3.68 -0.34 -2.78
C ILE A 122 -3.33 1.13 -2.91
N GLY A 123 -3.15 1.57 -4.16
CA GLY A 123 -2.66 2.91 -4.41
C GLY A 123 -3.72 3.99 -4.26
N GLY A 124 -4.99 3.67 -4.44
CA GLY A 124 -6.09 4.63 -4.39
C GLY A 124 -5.82 5.80 -5.33
N THR A 125 -5.79 7.02 -4.79
CA THR A 125 -5.43 8.23 -5.56
C THR A 125 -3.92 8.54 -5.56
N ASN A 126 -3.13 7.83 -4.75
CA ASN A 126 -1.70 8.12 -4.58
C ASN A 126 -0.84 7.53 -5.71
N PHE A 127 -1.35 6.54 -6.44
CA PHE A 127 -0.65 5.90 -7.54
C PHE A 127 -1.55 5.73 -8.77
N SER A 128 -0.95 5.80 -9.95
CA SER A 128 -1.61 5.52 -11.23
C SER A 128 -0.83 4.46 -11.99
N TYR A 129 -1.52 3.45 -12.51
CA TYR A 129 -0.89 2.49 -13.42
C TYR A 129 -0.55 3.20 -14.73
N MET A 130 0.66 3.02 -15.24
CA MET A 130 1.07 3.57 -16.55
C MET A 130 1.05 2.48 -17.63
N LYS A 131 1.94 1.48 -17.50
CA LYS A 131 2.10 0.42 -18.51
C LYS A 131 2.76 -0.82 -17.92
N MET A 132 2.63 -1.91 -18.67
CA MET A 132 3.35 -3.17 -18.49
C MET A 132 4.09 -3.46 -19.78
N GLU A 133 5.34 -3.87 -19.67
CA GLU A 133 6.17 -4.27 -20.80
C GLU A 133 6.73 -5.67 -20.55
N LEU A 134 6.62 -6.54 -21.55
CA LEU A 134 7.21 -7.88 -21.54
C LEU A 134 8.35 -7.91 -22.55
N GLN A 135 9.53 -8.26 -22.08
CA GLN A 135 10.74 -8.35 -22.88
C GLN A 135 11.34 -9.76 -22.74
N ASN A 136 12.24 -10.14 -23.65
CA ASN A 136 13.07 -11.31 -23.39
C ASN A 136 13.96 -11.03 -22.18
N ALA A 137 14.12 -12.02 -21.31
CA ALA A 137 15.06 -11.91 -20.21
C ALA A 137 16.51 -11.86 -20.74
N ASP A 138 17.45 -11.53 -19.85
CA ASP A 138 18.87 -11.44 -20.18
C ASP A 138 19.41 -12.78 -20.70
N SER A 139 20.51 -12.72 -21.47
CA SER A 139 21.06 -13.90 -22.16
C SER A 139 21.61 -14.99 -21.22
N ASP A 140 21.83 -14.67 -19.95
CA ASP A 140 22.21 -15.61 -18.89
C ASP A 140 21.01 -16.35 -18.27
N ARG A 141 19.77 -15.97 -18.63
CA ARG A 141 18.54 -16.66 -18.20
C ARG A 141 18.17 -17.82 -19.12
N PRO A 142 17.31 -18.77 -18.67
CA PRO A 142 16.85 -19.87 -19.52
C PRO A 142 16.18 -19.37 -20.80
N ALA A 143 16.42 -20.06 -21.92
CA ALA A 143 15.84 -19.68 -23.21
C ALA A 143 14.30 -19.61 -23.16
N GLY A 144 13.74 -18.54 -23.74
CA GLY A 144 12.29 -18.29 -23.74
C GLY A 144 11.75 -17.59 -22.48
N SER A 145 12.61 -17.35 -21.48
CA SER A 145 12.24 -16.58 -20.29
C SER A 145 11.94 -15.12 -20.62
N LYS A 146 11.04 -14.53 -19.83
CA LYS A 146 10.58 -13.15 -19.98
C LYS A 146 10.93 -12.31 -18.76
N MET A 147 11.20 -11.05 -19.01
CA MET A 147 11.23 -10.00 -18.00
C MET A 147 9.94 -9.20 -18.09
N VAL A 148 9.30 -8.94 -16.95
CA VAL A 148 8.16 -8.01 -16.86
C VAL A 148 8.57 -6.73 -16.18
N THR A 149 8.26 -5.61 -16.83
CA THR A 149 8.45 -4.27 -16.28
C THR A 149 7.09 -3.61 -16.08
N ILE A 150 6.84 -3.08 -14.88
CA ILE A 150 5.61 -2.41 -14.51
C ILE A 150 5.95 -0.96 -14.17
N SER A 151 5.36 -0.02 -14.90
CA SER A 151 5.53 1.42 -14.65
C SER A 151 4.33 1.97 -13.88
N VAL A 152 4.60 2.60 -12.74
CA VAL A 152 3.60 3.19 -11.86
C VAL A 152 3.94 4.66 -11.63
N LYS A 153 2.99 5.56 -11.83
CA LYS A 153 3.14 6.97 -11.46
C LYS A 153 2.77 7.17 -9.99
N VAL A 154 3.59 7.89 -9.26
CA VAL A 154 3.33 8.39 -7.91
C VAL A 154 2.68 9.77 -8.04
N ASN A 155 1.39 9.84 -7.75
CA ASN A 155 0.64 11.11 -7.84
C ASN A 155 0.84 11.98 -6.61
N SER A 156 0.98 11.34 -5.44
CA SER A 156 1.15 12.03 -4.16
C SER A 156 1.72 11.08 -3.11
N PHE A 157 2.48 11.64 -2.17
CA PHE A 157 2.90 10.95 -0.95
C PHE A 157 3.04 11.96 0.18
N LEU A 158 2.80 11.51 1.42
CA LEU A 158 2.83 12.37 2.60
C LEU A 158 4.24 12.60 3.14
N SER A 159 5.09 11.57 3.04
CA SER A 159 6.48 11.58 3.51
C SER A 159 7.26 10.46 2.83
N LYS A 160 8.59 10.52 2.90
CA LYS A 160 9.47 9.42 2.46
C LYS A 160 9.05 8.07 3.05
N ASN A 161 8.80 8.01 4.36
CA ASN A 161 8.38 6.77 5.03
C ASN A 161 7.03 6.25 4.53
N SER A 162 6.07 7.16 4.30
CA SER A 162 4.79 6.77 3.72
C SER A 162 4.97 6.24 2.30
N LEU A 163 5.84 6.86 1.50
CA LEU A 163 6.11 6.38 0.15
C LEU A 163 6.72 4.99 0.20
N MET A 164 7.80 4.78 0.98
CA MET A 164 8.48 3.48 1.06
C MET A 164 7.55 2.35 1.53
N ARG A 165 6.68 2.61 2.51
CA ARG A 165 5.71 1.61 2.99
C ARG A 165 4.67 1.29 1.91
N ASN A 166 4.10 2.31 1.26
CA ASN A 166 3.06 2.13 0.26
C ASN A 166 3.59 1.46 -1.01
N THR A 167 4.79 1.85 -1.47
CA THR A 167 5.43 1.23 -2.63
C THR A 167 5.91 -0.19 -2.31
N GLY A 168 6.37 -0.44 -1.08
CA GLY A 168 6.67 -1.79 -0.61
C GLY A 168 5.44 -2.70 -0.64
N GLU A 169 4.31 -2.23 -0.10
CA GLU A 169 3.05 -3.00 -0.10
C GLU A 169 2.54 -3.24 -1.52
N LEU A 170 2.53 -2.21 -2.37
CA LEU A 170 2.11 -2.33 -3.75
C LEU A 170 3.02 -3.28 -4.53
N THR A 171 4.34 -3.14 -4.43
CA THR A 171 5.31 -4.04 -5.10
C THR A 171 5.12 -5.48 -4.65
N SER A 172 4.91 -5.72 -3.35
CA SER A 172 4.63 -7.05 -2.81
C SER A 172 3.42 -7.71 -3.48
N ASN A 173 2.34 -6.96 -3.65
CA ASN A 173 1.13 -7.48 -4.28
C ASN A 173 1.32 -7.65 -5.79
N LEU A 174 2.04 -6.76 -6.46
CA LEU A 174 2.40 -6.91 -7.87
C LEU A 174 3.24 -8.17 -8.10
N PHE A 175 4.32 -8.39 -7.33
CA PHE A 175 5.14 -9.60 -7.43
C PHE A 175 4.34 -10.87 -7.16
N LYS A 176 3.51 -10.87 -6.10
CA LYS A 176 2.61 -12.00 -5.82
C LYS A 176 1.66 -12.25 -7.00
N LYS A 177 1.10 -11.19 -7.58
CA LYS A 177 0.20 -11.29 -8.74
C LYS A 177 0.93 -11.87 -9.95
N SER A 178 2.19 -11.51 -10.16
CA SER A 178 2.99 -12.06 -11.26
C SER A 178 3.23 -13.56 -11.16
N LEU A 179 3.26 -14.11 -9.93
CA LEU A 179 3.40 -15.56 -9.71
C LEU A 179 2.15 -16.36 -10.09
N GLU A 180 0.99 -15.71 -10.21
CA GLU A 180 -0.26 -16.33 -10.67
C GLU A 180 -0.33 -16.44 -12.19
N SER A 181 0.61 -15.82 -12.92
CA SER A 181 0.65 -15.86 -14.38
C SER A 181 1.19 -17.18 -14.90
N SER A 182 0.64 -17.65 -16.02
CA SER A 182 1.20 -18.78 -16.80
C SER A 182 2.38 -18.38 -17.69
N LEU A 183 2.71 -17.09 -17.79
CA LEU A 183 3.83 -16.61 -18.59
C LEU A 183 5.18 -17.05 -17.98
N PRO A 184 6.19 -17.36 -18.80
CA PRO A 184 7.51 -17.80 -18.33
C PRO A 184 8.36 -16.61 -17.86
N ILE A 185 7.83 -15.82 -16.91
CA ILE A 185 8.53 -14.65 -16.37
C ILE A 185 9.57 -15.10 -15.34
N THR A 186 10.80 -14.62 -15.47
CA THR A 186 11.91 -14.87 -14.53
C THR A 186 12.29 -13.63 -13.75
N ASP A 187 12.14 -12.45 -14.34
CA ASP A 187 12.60 -11.18 -13.77
C ASP A 187 11.44 -10.19 -13.69
N TYR A 188 11.30 -9.55 -12.53
CA TYR A 188 10.20 -8.64 -12.22
C TYR A 188 10.76 -7.28 -11.83
N ILE A 189 10.35 -6.23 -12.53
CA ILE A 189 10.79 -4.86 -12.26
C ILE A 189 9.56 -3.96 -12.10
N VAL A 190 9.55 -3.16 -11.03
CA VAL A 190 8.57 -2.10 -10.80
C VAL A 190 9.28 -0.76 -10.75
N TRP A 191 8.96 0.12 -11.70
CA TRP A 191 9.45 1.49 -11.74
C TRP A 191 8.37 2.44 -11.20
N TYR A 192 8.73 3.24 -10.21
CA TYR A 192 7.90 4.31 -9.69
C TYR A 192 8.37 5.65 -10.25
N TYR A 193 7.56 6.26 -11.09
CA TYR A 193 7.79 7.59 -11.65
C TYR A 193 7.16 8.64 -10.75
N ALA A 194 7.87 9.73 -10.48
CA ALA A 194 7.33 10.87 -9.75
C ALA A 194 7.74 12.17 -10.43
N ASP A 195 7.02 13.26 -10.13
CA ASP A 195 7.49 14.59 -10.47
C ASP A 195 8.68 14.92 -9.56
N VAL A 196 9.86 15.03 -10.17
CA VAL A 196 11.12 15.36 -9.50
C VAL A 196 11.50 16.78 -9.85
N LYS A 197 12.02 17.51 -8.85
CA LYS A 197 12.48 18.87 -9.03
C LYS A 197 14.00 18.87 -9.14
N ASP A 198 14.53 19.34 -10.27
CA ASP A 198 15.97 19.46 -10.46
C ASP A 198 16.57 20.61 -9.60
N ILE A 199 17.89 20.73 -9.60
CA ILE A 199 18.61 21.78 -8.84
C ILE A 199 18.27 23.21 -9.30
N TYR A 200 17.68 23.37 -10.49
CA TYR A 200 17.26 24.66 -11.05
C TYR A 200 15.78 24.94 -10.80
N GLY A 201 15.06 23.97 -10.22
CA GLY A 201 13.66 24.06 -9.88
C GLY A 201 12.70 23.65 -10.99
N ASN A 202 13.17 23.04 -12.07
CA ASN A 202 12.32 22.48 -13.11
C ASN A 202 11.74 21.15 -12.63
N ASN A 203 10.47 20.93 -12.91
CA ASN A 203 9.82 19.65 -12.65
C ASN A 203 9.95 18.75 -13.88
N THR A 204 10.50 17.55 -13.70
CA THR A 204 10.51 16.49 -14.72
C THR A 204 9.89 15.23 -14.14
N GLU A 205 9.24 14.42 -14.96
CA GLU A 205 8.81 13.09 -14.52
C GLU A 205 10.01 12.14 -14.68
N ASP A 206 10.49 11.57 -13.57
CA ASP A 206 11.62 10.64 -13.58
C ASP A 206 11.38 9.50 -12.58
N ILE A 207 12.20 8.45 -12.69
CA ILE A 207 12.17 7.29 -11.82
C ILE A 207 12.63 7.72 -10.42
N ALA A 208 11.69 7.69 -9.48
CA ALA A 208 11.95 7.97 -8.08
C ALA A 208 12.51 6.76 -7.32
N LEU A 209 11.94 5.59 -7.60
CA LEU A 209 12.17 4.36 -6.86
C LEU A 209 12.01 3.16 -7.81
N SER A 210 12.80 2.12 -7.58
CA SER A 210 12.71 0.89 -8.33
C SER A 210 12.83 -0.33 -7.45
N PHE A 211 12.05 -1.36 -7.77
CA PHE A 211 12.15 -2.68 -7.18
C PHE A 211 12.43 -3.68 -8.29
N ALA A 212 13.42 -4.53 -8.12
CA ALA A 212 13.71 -5.65 -9.00
C ALA A 212 13.91 -6.92 -8.18
N SER A 213 13.39 -8.04 -8.68
CA SER A 213 13.57 -9.36 -8.07
C SER A 213 13.46 -10.45 -9.12
N THR A 214 14.06 -11.61 -8.86
CA THR A 214 13.83 -12.83 -9.66
C THR A 214 12.69 -13.69 -9.12
N LYS A 215 12.16 -14.57 -9.97
CA LYS A 215 11.13 -15.56 -9.64
C LYS A 215 11.55 -16.43 -8.45
N ASP A 216 12.78 -16.91 -8.47
CA ASP A 216 13.31 -17.79 -7.44
C ASP A 216 13.35 -17.12 -6.06
N THR A 217 13.65 -15.82 -6.01
CA THR A 217 13.60 -15.04 -4.77
C THR A 217 12.16 -14.87 -4.30
N ILE A 218 11.27 -14.37 -5.17
CA ILE A 218 9.90 -14.04 -4.74
C ILE A 218 9.04 -15.28 -4.41
N GLN A 219 9.34 -16.43 -4.99
CA GLN A 219 8.66 -17.70 -4.67
C GLN A 219 9.00 -18.22 -3.27
N LYS A 220 10.16 -17.86 -2.72
CA LYS A 220 10.58 -18.25 -1.36
C LYS A 220 9.89 -17.42 -0.27
N ILE A 221 9.22 -16.33 -0.63
CA ILE A 221 8.54 -15.47 0.33
C ILE A 221 7.30 -16.18 0.90
N ASN A 222 7.23 -16.28 2.23
CA ASN A 222 6.00 -16.69 2.90
C ASN A 222 4.99 -15.52 2.91
N TRP A 223 4.26 -15.35 1.81
CA TRP A 223 3.32 -14.25 1.60
C TRP A 223 2.21 -14.13 2.67
N GLY A 224 1.93 -15.20 3.42
CA GLY A 224 0.95 -15.17 4.52
C GLY A 224 1.47 -14.51 5.81
N GLY A 225 2.79 -14.56 6.04
CA GLY A 225 3.45 -13.97 7.21
C GLY A 225 4.40 -12.80 6.88
N PHE A 226 4.64 -12.52 5.61
CA PHE A 226 5.55 -11.47 5.17
C PHE A 226 4.98 -10.07 5.43
N ASP A 227 5.77 -9.20 6.05
CA ASP A 227 5.46 -7.76 6.12
C ASP A 227 5.66 -7.13 4.74
N LYS A 228 4.55 -6.94 4.04
CA LYS A 228 4.55 -6.35 2.70
C LYS A 228 5.16 -4.95 2.66
N THR A 229 5.13 -4.21 3.77
CA THR A 229 5.69 -2.85 3.82
C THR A 229 7.21 -2.83 3.89
N SER A 230 7.85 -3.97 4.22
CA SER A 230 9.30 -4.12 4.31
C SER A 230 9.93 -4.72 3.04
N MET A 231 9.24 -4.69 1.90
CA MET A 231 9.75 -5.27 0.64
C MET A 231 11.13 -4.73 0.25
N CYS A 232 11.36 -3.43 0.42
CA CYS A 232 12.65 -2.82 0.09
C CYS A 232 13.79 -3.39 0.95
N ASP A 233 13.56 -3.55 2.25
CA ASP A 233 14.54 -4.09 3.19
C ASP A 233 14.77 -5.57 2.95
N PHE A 234 13.69 -6.32 2.64
CA PHE A 234 13.79 -7.71 2.23
C PHE A 234 14.70 -7.85 1.00
N LEU A 235 14.46 -7.12 -0.09
CA LEU A 235 15.28 -7.22 -1.30
C LEU A 235 16.76 -6.87 -1.05
N ARG A 236 17.03 -5.85 -0.22
CA ARG A 236 18.39 -5.48 0.17
C ARG A 236 19.09 -6.54 1.03
N SER A 237 18.34 -7.38 1.74
CA SER A 237 18.88 -8.47 2.56
C SER A 237 19.19 -9.73 1.74
N GLN A 238 18.67 -9.84 0.52
CA GLN A 238 18.90 -11.00 -0.33
C GLN A 238 20.28 -10.88 -1.02
N PRO A 239 20.96 -12.01 -1.28
CA PRO A 239 22.16 -12.01 -2.10
C PRO A 239 21.89 -11.37 -3.47
N THR A 240 22.80 -10.52 -3.91
CA THR A 240 22.76 -9.87 -5.23
C THR A 240 23.79 -10.52 -6.13
N ASP A 241 23.52 -11.74 -6.57
CA ASP A 241 24.17 -12.22 -7.78
C ASP A 241 23.54 -11.43 -8.94
N ASN A 242 24.34 -10.83 -9.82
CA ASN A 242 23.89 -10.16 -11.05
C ASN A 242 22.80 -9.05 -10.94
N PHE A 243 22.76 -8.27 -9.85
CA PHE A 243 21.72 -7.22 -9.63
C PHE A 243 20.28 -7.77 -9.57
N ASP A 244 20.12 -9.04 -9.19
CA ASP A 244 18.84 -9.74 -9.23
C ASP A 244 17.80 -9.23 -8.23
N ASN A 245 18.24 -8.68 -7.09
CA ASN A 245 17.36 -8.23 -6.01
C ASN A 245 17.74 -6.80 -5.61
N VAL A 246 16.92 -5.82 -6.00
CA VAL A 246 17.30 -4.42 -5.87
C VAL A 246 16.12 -3.58 -5.38
N CYS A 247 16.41 -2.69 -4.44
CA CYS A 247 15.56 -1.55 -4.11
C CYS A 247 16.39 -0.26 -4.14
N VAL A 248 16.33 0.47 -5.26
CA VAL A 248 17.08 1.73 -5.45
C VAL A 248 16.14 2.91 -5.34
N GLN A 249 16.46 3.79 -4.39
CA GLN A 249 15.91 5.14 -4.34
C GLN A 249 16.83 6.04 -5.19
N LYS A 250 16.32 6.59 -6.31
CA LYS A 250 17.12 7.40 -7.25
C LYS A 250 17.09 8.89 -6.94
N ILE A 251 16.06 9.36 -6.27
CA ILE A 251 15.93 10.75 -5.83
C ILE A 251 15.91 10.84 -4.31
N ASN A 252 16.51 11.90 -3.78
CA ASN A 252 16.38 12.19 -2.37
C ASN A 252 14.97 12.76 -2.14
N ILE A 253 14.19 12.05 -1.33
CA ILE A 253 12.82 12.42 -1.00
C ILE A 253 12.91 13.02 0.39
N GLU A 254 12.76 14.35 0.47
CA GLU A 254 12.72 15.09 1.74
C GLU A 254 11.44 14.77 2.53
#